data_AF-A0A2S2QSN4-F1
#
_entry.id   AF-A0A2S2QSN4-F1
#
_cell.length_a   1.000
_cell.length_b   1.000
_cell.length_c   1.000
_cell.angle_alpha   90.00
_cell.angle_beta   90.00
_cell.angle_gamma   90.00
#
_symmetry.space_group_name_H-M   'P 1'
#
loop_
_entity.id
_entity.type
_entity.pdbx_description
1 polymer ?
#
loop_
_entity_poly.entity_id
_entity_poly.type
_entity_poly.pdbx_seq_one_letter_code
_entity_poly.pdbx_strand_id
1 'polypeptide(L)'
;MPAQWEFQVGPCEGISIGDHLWMARFILHRVAEEFGIVVTLDPKPVPGDWNGAGAHCNFSTQTMRENNGIIEIEKAIDKLSKQHVRHIKAYDPNQGKDNERRLTGKHETSSIHDFSAGVANRGASIRIPRGCAEEKKGYL
;
A
#
# COMPACT_ATOMS: atom_id res chain seq x y z
N MET A 1 -1.25 16.03 -5.03
CA MET A 1 -2.17 16.85 -4.23
C MET A 1 -1.34 17.82 -3.38
N PRO A 2 -1.55 19.14 -3.47
CA PRO A 2 -0.92 20.10 -2.57
C PRO A 2 -1.23 19.76 -1.11
N ALA A 3 -0.26 19.97 -0.21
CA ALA A 3 -0.35 19.61 1.23
C ALA A 3 -0.47 18.10 1.54
N GLN A 4 -0.29 17.20 0.56
CA GLN A 4 -0.13 15.76 0.79
C GLN A 4 1.35 15.39 0.83
N TRP A 5 1.74 14.58 1.82
CA TRP A 5 3.11 14.12 2.04
C TRP A 5 3.16 12.61 2.27
N GLU A 6 4.35 12.02 2.15
CA GLU A 6 4.59 10.60 2.39
C GLU A 6 5.89 10.42 3.19
N PHE A 7 5.92 9.41 4.06
CA PHE A 7 7.13 8.88 4.67
C PHE A 7 7.08 7.35 4.62
N GLN A 8 8.24 6.70 4.56
CA GLN A 8 8.34 5.25 4.53
C GLN A 8 8.89 4.71 5.85
N VAL A 9 8.34 3.58 6.31
CA VAL A 9 8.82 2.84 7.48
C VAL A 9 9.25 1.46 7.00
N GLY A 10 10.50 1.09 7.22
CA GLY A 10 11.02 -0.24 6.93
C GLY A 10 12.36 -0.26 6.19
N PRO A 11 12.86 -1.45 5.83
CA PRO A 11 12.23 -2.77 6.05
C PRO A 11 12.12 -3.15 7.53
N CYS A 12 11.00 -3.75 7.94
CA CYS A 12 10.78 -4.24 9.31
C CYS A 12 10.32 -5.71 9.27
N GLU A 13 10.73 -6.50 10.26
CA GLU A 13 10.39 -7.92 10.32
C GLU A 13 9.16 -8.17 11.21
N GLY A 14 8.19 -8.91 10.67
CA GLY A 14 7.05 -9.40 11.43
C GLY A 14 6.26 -8.29 12.13
N ILE A 15 6.10 -8.41 13.44
CA ILE A 15 5.26 -7.52 14.26
C ILE A 15 5.78 -6.07 14.31
N SER A 16 7.10 -5.89 14.19
CA SER A 16 7.75 -4.58 14.36
C SER A 16 7.28 -3.50 13.38
N ILE A 17 6.80 -3.89 12.19
CA ILE A 17 6.25 -2.92 11.23
C ILE A 17 5.00 -2.23 11.77
N GLY A 18 4.16 -2.97 12.51
CA GLY A 18 2.98 -2.42 13.16
C GLY A 18 3.37 -1.43 14.25
N ASP A 19 4.27 -1.83 15.14
CA ASP A 19 4.76 -1.02 16.25
C ASP A 19 5.39 0.29 15.75
N HIS A 20 6.30 0.20 14.78
CA HIS A 20 6.99 1.36 14.22
C HIS A 20 6.04 2.30 13.49
N LEU A 21 5.12 1.78 12.67
CA LEU A 21 4.19 2.62 11.92
C LEU A 21 3.22 3.36 12.86
N TRP A 22 2.72 2.68 13.90
CA TRP A 22 1.84 3.31 14.89
C TRP A 22 2.56 4.40 15.68
N MET A 23 3.78 4.15 16.13
CA MET A 23 4.58 5.17 16.82
C MET A 23 4.96 6.33 15.89
N ALA A 24 5.28 6.07 14.62
CA ALA A 24 5.53 7.11 13.64
C ALA A 24 4.29 8.00 13.42
N ARG A 25 3.09 7.42 13.33
CA ARG A 25 1.83 8.17 13.26
C ARG A 25 1.57 8.99 14.51
N PHE A 26 1.82 8.43 15.70
CA PHE A 26 1.70 9.17 16.94
C PHE A 26 2.61 10.41 16.94
N ILE A 27 3.90 10.23 16.59
CA ILE A 27 4.87 11.33 16.50
C ILE A 27 4.43 12.37 15.48
N LEU A 28 3.94 11.95 14.31
CA LEU A 28 3.42 12.86 13.28
C LEU A 28 2.31 13.76 13.84
N HIS A 29 1.36 13.19 14.58
CA HIS A 29 0.30 13.99 15.21
C HIS A 29 0.83 14.90 16.34
N ARG A 30 1.82 14.45 17.12
CA ARG A 30 2.46 15.28 18.16
C ARG A 30 3.16 16.50 17.57
N VAL A 31 3.91 16.32 16.48
CA VAL A 31 4.58 17.42 15.78
C VAL A 31 3.54 18.36 15.17
N ALA A 32 2.52 17.82 14.50
CA ALA A 32 1.44 18.61 13.92
C ALA A 32 0.73 19.51 14.94
N GLU A 33 0.53 19.02 16.17
CA GLU A 33 -0.04 19.79 17.27
C GLU A 33 0.80 21.04 17.61
N GLU A 34 2.13 20.93 17.65
CA GLU A 34 3.02 22.07 17.94
C GLU A 34 2.93 23.18 16.89
N PHE A 35 2.62 22.82 15.65
CA PHE A 35 2.40 23.77 14.55
C PHE A 35 0.94 24.21 14.40
N GLY A 36 0.03 23.73 15.25
CA GLY A 36 -1.40 24.05 15.19
C GLY A 36 -2.09 23.55 13.91
N ILE A 37 -1.59 22.47 13.30
CA ILE A 37 -2.14 21.87 12.08
C ILE A 37 -2.79 20.51 12.36
N VAL A 38 -3.76 20.14 11.54
CA VAL A 38 -4.45 18.85 11.63
C VAL A 38 -3.94 17.92 10.54
N VAL A 39 -3.59 16.69 10.93
CA VAL A 39 -3.25 15.60 10.01
C VAL A 39 -4.46 14.70 9.86
N THR A 40 -4.77 14.33 8.62
CA THR A 40 -5.77 13.32 8.30
C THR A 40 -5.14 12.12 7.60
N LEU A 41 -5.59 10.92 7.96
CA LEU A 41 -5.28 9.66 7.27
C LEU A 41 -6.47 9.16 6.45
N ASP A 42 -7.47 10.00 6.22
CA ASP A 42 -8.60 9.70 5.36
C ASP A 42 -8.11 9.38 3.92
N PRO A 43 -8.60 8.29 3.29
CA PRO A 43 -8.07 7.87 1.98
C PRO A 43 -8.49 8.80 0.83
N LYS A 44 -9.50 9.66 1.01
CA LYS A 44 -9.96 10.63 0.01
C LYS A 44 -10.45 11.90 0.72
N PRO A 45 -9.54 12.73 1.24
CA PRO A 45 -9.89 13.87 2.07
C PRO A 45 -10.55 15.01 1.29
N VAL A 46 -10.24 15.13 -0.01
CA VAL A 46 -10.86 16.10 -0.92
C VAL A 46 -11.54 15.34 -2.07
N PRO A 47 -12.86 15.50 -2.26
CA PRO A 47 -13.58 14.92 -3.40
C PRO A 47 -13.10 15.46 -4.75
N GLY A 48 -13.41 14.73 -5.83
CA GLY A 48 -13.10 15.16 -7.20
C GLY A 48 -11.69 14.77 -7.67
N ASP A 49 -11.14 15.63 -8.53
CA ASP A 49 -9.92 15.41 -9.33
C ASP A 49 -8.62 15.64 -8.54
N TRP A 50 -8.59 15.13 -7.31
CA TRP A 50 -7.42 15.17 -6.43
C TRP A 50 -7.00 13.76 -6.05
N ASN A 51 -5.70 13.49 -5.93
CA ASN A 51 -5.23 12.19 -5.48
C ASN A 51 -5.83 11.81 -4.10
N GLY A 52 -6.00 10.51 -3.88
CA GLY A 52 -6.24 9.99 -2.54
C GLY A 52 -4.94 9.71 -1.79
N ALA A 53 -5.08 9.35 -0.52
CA ALA A 53 -3.99 8.90 0.34
C ALA A 53 -4.06 7.37 0.51
N GLY A 54 -2.94 6.68 0.23
CA GLY A 54 -2.82 5.24 0.40
C GLY A 54 -1.68 4.90 1.36
N ALA A 55 -1.64 3.64 1.80
CA ALA A 55 -0.55 3.09 2.60
C ALA A 55 0.00 1.85 1.87
N HIS A 56 0.75 2.08 0.78
CA HIS A 56 1.35 0.98 0.02
C HIS A 56 2.25 0.13 0.93
N CYS A 57 2.07 -1.20 0.88
CA CYS A 57 2.79 -2.14 1.71
C CYS A 57 3.65 -3.03 0.82
N ASN A 58 4.96 -2.85 0.89
CA ASN A 58 5.91 -3.75 0.23
C ASN A 58 6.08 -5.01 1.07
N PHE A 59 6.09 -6.19 0.45
CA PHE A 59 6.20 -7.45 1.18
C PHE A 59 7.20 -8.43 0.54
N SER A 60 7.98 -9.11 1.39
CA SER A 60 8.82 -10.23 0.96
C SER A 60 9.03 -11.28 2.05
N THR A 61 9.10 -12.55 1.65
CA THR A 61 9.68 -13.62 2.46
C THR A 61 11.16 -13.79 2.16
N GLN A 62 11.87 -14.59 2.94
CA GLN A 62 13.25 -14.95 2.63
C GLN A 62 13.38 -15.56 1.22
N THR A 63 12.52 -16.52 0.87
CA THR A 63 12.54 -17.19 -0.44
C THR A 63 12.24 -16.26 -1.61
N MET A 64 11.43 -15.21 -1.41
CA MET A 64 11.21 -14.18 -2.44
C MET A 64 12.47 -13.37 -2.72
N ARG A 65 13.35 -13.17 -1.72
CA ARG A 65 14.59 -12.38 -1.84
C ARG A 65 15.78 -13.19 -2.37
N GLU A 66 15.69 -14.51 -2.36
CA GLU A 66 16.72 -15.41 -2.88
C GLU A 66 16.70 -15.49 -4.42
N ASN A 67 17.73 -16.11 -5.01
CA ASN A 67 17.83 -16.20 -6.47
C ASN A 67 16.62 -16.92 -7.07
N ASN A 68 16.05 -16.34 -8.14
CA ASN A 68 14.82 -16.83 -8.77
C ASN A 68 13.57 -16.79 -7.87
N GLY A 69 13.60 -15.98 -6.80
CA GLY A 69 12.49 -15.77 -5.88
C GLY A 69 11.26 -15.12 -6.51
N ILE A 70 11.33 -14.62 -7.75
CA ILE A 70 10.18 -14.13 -8.52
C ILE A 70 9.06 -15.18 -8.63
N ILE A 71 9.40 -16.47 -8.65
CA ILE A 71 8.41 -17.56 -8.66
C ILE A 71 7.56 -17.54 -7.38
N GLU A 72 8.18 -17.26 -6.22
CA GLU A 72 7.47 -17.16 -4.95
C GLU A 72 6.63 -15.88 -4.87
N ILE A 73 7.10 -14.80 -5.51
CA ILE A 73 6.33 -13.56 -5.66
C ILE A 73 5.05 -13.82 -6.49
N GLU A 74 5.17 -14.47 -7.65
CA GLU A 74 4.04 -14.80 -8.52
C GLU A 74 3.03 -15.75 -7.82
N LYS A 75 3.52 -16.74 -7.07
CA LYS A 75 2.68 -17.61 -6.23
C LYS A 75 1.92 -16.83 -5.15
N ALA A 76 2.56 -15.84 -4.53
CA ALA A 76 1.89 -15.00 -3.53
C ALA A 76 0.81 -14.14 -4.18
N ILE A 77 1.07 -13.57 -5.35
CA ILE A 77 0.10 -12.79 -6.12
C ILE A 77 -1.11 -13.65 -6.52
N ASP A 78 -0.90 -14.88 -6.99
CA ASP A 78 -2.00 -15.81 -7.31
C ASP A 78 -2.89 -16.08 -6.08
N LYS A 79 -2.28 -16.29 -4.90
CA LYS A 79 -3.03 -16.45 -3.64
C LYS A 79 -3.81 -15.19 -3.26
N LEU A 80 -3.21 -14.01 -3.40
CA LEU A 80 -3.85 -12.72 -3.13
C LEU A 80 -5.07 -12.50 -4.04
N SER A 81 -4.95 -12.86 -5.33
CA SER A 81 -6.04 -12.68 -6.30
C SER A 81 -7.33 -13.42 -5.89
N LYS A 82 -7.18 -14.60 -5.28
CA LYS A 82 -8.28 -15.44 -4.79
C LYS A 82 -8.91 -14.92 -3.49
N GLN A 83 -8.33 -13.92 -2.85
CA GLN A 83 -8.77 -13.38 -1.56
C GLN A 83 -9.02 -11.86 -1.60
N HIS A 84 -9.09 -11.25 -2.80
CA HIS A 84 -9.21 -9.80 -2.98
C HIS A 84 -10.27 -9.15 -2.08
N VAL A 85 -11.50 -9.67 -2.09
CA VAL A 85 -12.63 -9.14 -1.29
C VAL A 85 -12.33 -9.19 0.21
N ARG A 86 -11.69 -10.26 0.69
CA ARG A 86 -11.30 -10.38 2.09
C ARG A 86 -10.25 -9.34 2.47
N HIS A 87 -9.28 -9.09 1.59
CA HIS A 87 -8.24 -8.10 1.80
C HIS A 87 -8.79 -6.68 1.78
N ILE A 88 -9.67 -6.32 0.82
CA ILE A 88 -10.34 -5.01 0.80
C ILE A 88 -11.04 -4.71 2.12
N LYS A 89 -11.76 -5.69 2.69
CA LYS A 89 -12.42 -5.53 4.00
C LYS A 89 -11.45 -5.33 5.17
N ALA A 90 -10.18 -5.68 5.01
CA ALA A 90 -9.15 -5.50 6.04
C ALA A 90 -8.28 -4.25 5.81
N TYR A 91 -8.38 -3.60 4.63
CA TYR A 91 -7.50 -2.49 4.23
C TYR A 91 -7.98 -1.11 4.69
N ASP A 92 -9.12 -1.03 5.38
CA ASP A 92 -9.52 0.12 6.17
C ASP A 92 -10.40 -0.30 7.36
N PRO A 93 -10.54 0.54 8.40
CA PRO A 93 -11.34 0.22 9.60
C PRO A 93 -12.83 0.03 9.32
N ASN A 94 -13.33 0.48 8.17
CA ASN A 94 -14.73 0.48 7.79
C ASN A 94 -15.06 -0.57 6.72
N GLN A 95 -14.30 -1.67 6.69
CA GLN A 95 -14.55 -2.85 5.87
C GLN A 95 -14.57 -2.57 4.36
N GLY A 96 -13.72 -1.68 3.87
CA GLY A 96 -13.63 -1.32 2.44
C GLY A 96 -14.34 -0.02 2.09
N LYS A 97 -15.28 0.43 2.93
CA LYS A 97 -16.17 1.57 2.62
C LYS A 97 -15.42 2.88 2.47
N ASP A 98 -14.35 3.09 3.23
CA ASP A 98 -13.54 4.29 3.05
C ASP A 98 -12.72 4.23 1.77
N ASN A 99 -12.15 3.07 1.46
CA ASN A 99 -11.38 2.87 0.25
C ASN A 99 -12.22 2.95 -1.03
N GLU A 100 -13.53 2.72 -0.99
CA GLU A 100 -14.42 2.91 -2.16
C GLU A 100 -14.32 4.32 -2.75
N ARG A 101 -14.09 5.34 -1.91
CA ARG A 101 -13.91 6.74 -2.35
C ARG A 101 -12.58 6.98 -3.06
N ARG A 102 -11.60 6.09 -2.86
CA ARG A 102 -10.23 6.22 -3.37
C ARG A 102 -9.95 5.31 -4.56
N LEU A 103 -10.27 4.02 -4.42
CA LEU A 103 -9.93 2.95 -5.36
C LEU A 103 -10.92 2.90 -6.54
N THR A 104 -10.77 3.86 -7.45
CA THR A 104 -11.72 4.12 -8.54
C THR A 104 -11.16 3.77 -9.92
N GLY A 105 -9.93 3.27 -10.01
CA GLY A 105 -9.22 3.07 -11.28
C GLY A 105 -8.56 4.33 -11.84
N LYS A 106 -8.75 5.48 -11.19
CA LYS A 106 -8.14 6.78 -11.55
C LYS A 106 -7.04 7.15 -10.54
N HIS A 107 -6.23 8.17 -10.88
CA HIS A 107 -5.21 8.73 -9.98
C HIS A 107 -4.26 7.69 -9.38
N GLU A 108 -3.66 6.87 -10.25
CA GLU A 108 -2.73 5.79 -9.85
C GLU A 108 -3.31 4.78 -8.84
N THR A 109 -4.60 4.47 -8.95
CA THR A 109 -5.24 3.40 -8.15
C THR A 109 -5.91 2.37 -9.04
N SER A 110 -6.03 1.14 -8.56
CA SER A 110 -6.91 0.14 -9.20
C SER A 110 -8.38 0.40 -8.85
N SER A 111 -9.28 -0.23 -9.59
CA SER A 111 -10.68 -0.43 -9.16
C SER A 111 -10.71 -1.21 -7.84
N ILE A 112 -11.65 -0.89 -6.95
CA ILE A 112 -11.84 -1.66 -5.70
C ILE A 112 -12.39 -3.07 -5.97
N HIS A 113 -13.09 -3.27 -7.09
CA HIS A 113 -13.75 -4.53 -7.40
C HIS A 113 -12.83 -5.52 -8.13
N ASP A 114 -11.84 -5.00 -8.86
CA ASP A 114 -11.01 -5.81 -9.74
C ASP A 114 -9.60 -5.98 -9.16
N PHE A 115 -9.13 -7.23 -9.14
CA PHE A 115 -7.74 -7.52 -8.81
C PHE A 115 -6.88 -7.50 -10.08
N SER A 116 -5.73 -6.85 -10.00
CA SER A 116 -4.74 -6.83 -11.08
C SER A 116 -3.31 -6.81 -10.53
N ALA A 117 -2.38 -7.40 -11.28
CA ALA A 117 -0.97 -7.34 -10.97
C ALA A 117 -0.13 -7.06 -12.22
N GLY A 118 0.99 -6.35 -12.08
CA GLY A 118 1.87 -6.09 -13.21
C GLY A 118 3.23 -5.52 -12.83
N VAL A 119 4.20 -5.71 -13.73
CA VAL A 119 5.55 -5.15 -13.59
C VAL A 119 5.50 -3.65 -13.85
N ALA A 120 5.98 -2.86 -12.88
CA ALA A 120 6.01 -1.40 -12.92
C ALA A 120 4.65 -0.72 -13.21
N ASN A 121 3.54 -1.43 -13.09
CA ASN A 121 2.20 -0.89 -13.33
C ASN A 121 1.67 -0.19 -12.07
N ARG A 122 1.58 1.14 -12.11
CA ARG A 122 1.07 1.95 -10.99
C ARG A 122 -0.45 1.90 -10.83
N GLY A 123 -1.19 1.48 -11.86
CA GLY A 123 -2.64 1.32 -11.80
C GLY A 123 -3.10 -0.09 -11.39
N ALA A 124 -2.16 -1.02 -11.18
CA ALA A 124 -2.47 -2.37 -10.74
C ALA A 124 -2.70 -2.42 -9.22
N SER A 125 -3.47 -3.42 -8.78
CA SER A 125 -3.67 -3.69 -7.34
C SER A 125 -2.38 -4.11 -6.65
N ILE A 126 -1.55 -4.91 -7.34
CA ILE A 126 -0.21 -5.32 -6.89
C ILE A 126 0.82 -4.94 -7.96
N ARG A 127 1.93 -4.34 -7.54
CA ARG A 127 2.97 -3.85 -8.46
C ARG A 127 4.31 -4.51 -8.16
N ILE A 128 4.78 -5.37 -9.05
CA ILE A 128 6.15 -5.86 -8.99
C ILE A 128 7.09 -4.73 -9.47
N PRO A 129 8.04 -4.25 -8.65
CA PRO A 129 9.01 -3.25 -9.09
C PRO A 129 9.84 -3.75 -10.27
N ARG A 130 10.23 -2.84 -11.17
CA ARG A 130 11.04 -3.19 -12.36
C ARG A 130 12.33 -3.93 -11.99
N GLY A 131 13.07 -3.42 -11.00
CA GLY A 131 14.30 -4.05 -10.52
C GLY A 131 14.08 -5.48 -10.01
N CYS A 132 12.98 -5.74 -9.30
CA CYS A 132 12.65 -7.10 -8.84
C CYS A 132 12.36 -8.06 -9.99
N ALA A 133 11.70 -7.58 -11.05
CA ALA A 133 11.44 -8.38 -12.25
C ALA A 133 12.72 -8.66 -13.04
N GLU A 134 13.62 -7.67 -13.17
CA GLU A 134 14.90 -7.80 -13.87
C GLU A 134 15.86 -8.73 -13.11
N GLU A 135 15.98 -8.58 -11.79
CA GLU A 135 16.81 -9.42 -10.92
C GLU A 135 16.17 -10.78 -10.61
N LYS A 136 14.89 -10.96 -10.95
CA LYS A 136 14.07 -12.15 -10.68
C LYS A 136 13.98 -12.52 -9.19
N LYS A 137 13.98 -11.51 -8.31
CA LYS A 137 13.87 -11.66 -6.85
C LYS A 137 13.55 -10.32 -6.18
N GLY A 138 13.15 -10.35 -4.92
CA GLY A 138 12.94 -9.15 -4.09
C GLY A 138 11.59 -9.15 -3.38
N TYR A 139 10.73 -8.20 -3.75
CA TYR A 139 9.44 -7.95 -3.11
C TYR A 139 8.36 -7.61 -4.16
N LEU A 140 7.11 -7.58 -3.69
CA LEU A 140 5.93 -7.10 -4.41
C LEU A 140 5.31 -5.87 -3.74
#